data_AF-A0A1M4Y1P8-F1
#
_entry.id   AF-A0A1M4Y1P8-F1
#
_cell.length_a   1.000
_cell.length_b   1.000
_cell.length_c   1.000
_cell.angle_alpha   90.00
_cell.angle_beta   90.00
_cell.angle_gamma   90.00
#
_symmetry.space_group_name_H-M   'P 1'
#
loop_
_entity.id
_entity.type
_entity.pdbx_description
1 polymer ?
#
loop_
_entity_poly.entity_id
_entity_poly.type
_entity_poly.pdbx_seq_one_letter_code
_entity_poly.pdbx_strand_id
1 'polypeptide(L)' 'MSTAELKIDLINQITLIKDKARLKELLQLLKFQEDQSVYITTDEDKSAVFEARREIEYGKISSDEDVQKEINEWLKK' A
#
# COMPACT_ATOMS: atom_id res chain seq x y z
N MET A 1 2.08 25.29 15.98
CA MET A 1 2.80 25.51 14.70
C MET A 1 1.79 25.96 13.66
N SER A 2 2.03 27.08 13.00
CA SER A 2 1.18 27.55 11.90
C SER A 2 1.38 26.71 10.63
N THR A 3 0.44 26.76 9.69
CA THR A 3 0.57 26.09 8.39
C THR A 3 1.83 26.53 7.64
N ALA A 4 2.22 27.80 7.79
CA ALA A 4 3.44 28.33 7.18
C ALA A 4 4.70 27.72 7.82
N GLU A 5 4.74 27.63 9.15
CA GLU A 5 5.84 26.97 9.87
C GLU A 5 5.97 25.49 9.50
N LEU A 6 4.84 24.76 9.38
CA LEU A 6 4.84 23.36 8.97
C LEU A 6 5.44 23.15 7.58
N LYS A 7 5.10 24.00 6.62
CA LYS A 7 5.63 23.92 5.25
C LYS A 7 7.14 24.12 5.23
N ILE A 8 7.63 25.10 5.99
CA ILE A 8 9.06 25.40 6.08
C ILE A 8 9.81 24.22 6.71
N ASP A 9 9.29 23.64 7.79
CA ASP A 9 9.92 22.50 8.44
C ASP A 9 10.02 21.29 7.49
N LEU A 10 8.95 20.97 6.76
CA LEU A 10 8.94 19.89 5.77
C LEU A 10 9.97 20.10 4.66
N ILE A 11 10.05 21.31 4.11
CA ILE A 11 11.04 21.64 3.07
C ILE A 11 12.45 21.43 3.61
N ASN A 12 12.74 21.94 4.81
CA ASN A 12 14.05 21.79 5.43
C ASN A 12 14.39 20.31 5.64
N GLN A 13 13.47 19.50 6.15
CA GLN A 13 13.72 18.07 6.33
C GLN A 13 13.99 17.36 5.01
N ILE A 14 13.21 17.64 3.96
CA ILE A 14 13.40 17.03 2.63
C ILE A 14 14.78 17.39 2.05
N THR A 15 15.23 18.64 2.18
CA THR A 15 16.54 19.07 1.65
C THR A 15 17.73 18.34 2.29
N LEU A 16 17.56 17.79 3.50
CA LEU A 16 18.60 17.03 4.19
C LEU A 16 18.69 15.56 3.73
N ILE A 17 17.67 15.05 3.02
CA ILE A 17 17.64 13.67 2.54
C ILE A 17 18.54 13.55 1.31
N LYS A 18 19.59 12.74 1.43
CA LYS A 18 20.53 12.44 0.32
C LYS A 18 20.19 11.17 -0.45
N ASP A 19 19.34 10.32 0.13
CA ASP A 19 18.94 9.07 -0.48
C ASP A 19 17.83 9.29 -1.52
N LYS A 20 18.16 9.00 -2.78
CA LYS A 20 17.25 9.14 -3.91
C LYS A 20 16.04 8.21 -3.81
N ALA A 21 16.17 7.01 -3.22
CA ALA A 21 15.06 6.09 -3.07
C ALA A 21 14.00 6.67 -2.11
N ARG A 22 14.44 7.16 -0.94
CA ARG A 22 13.57 7.84 0.03
C ARG A 22 12.89 9.07 -0.54
N LEU A 23 13.59 9.88 -1.34
CA LEU A 23 13.00 11.03 -2.02
C LEU A 23 11.91 10.61 -3.02
N LYS A 24 12.10 9.50 -3.74
CA LYS A 24 11.08 8.97 -4.65
C LYS A 24 9.83 8.51 -3.91
N GLU A 25 10.00 7.81 -2.80
CA GLU A 25 8.89 7.34 -1.96
C GLU A 25 8.07 8.51 -1.40
N LEU A 26 8.74 9.53 -0.85
CA LEU A 26 8.10 10.76 -0.37
C LEU A 26 7.34 11.47 -1.49
N LEU A 27 7.94 11.59 -2.68
CA LEU A 27 7.27 12.18 -3.83
C LEU A 27 6.05 11.38 -4.28
N GLN A 28 6.13 10.05 -4.27
CA GLN A 28 5.01 9.18 -4.62
C GLN A 28 3.87 9.30 -3.61
N LEU A 29 4.18 9.40 -2.31
CA LEU A 29 3.18 9.61 -1.26
C LEU A 29 2.44 10.93 -1.43
N LEU A 30 3.16 12.02 -1.72
CA LEU A 30 2.55 13.32 -1.99
C LEU A 30 1.66 13.30 -3.24
N LYS A 31 2.14 12.67 -4.32
CA LYS A 31 1.36 12.51 -5.56
C LYS A 31 0.11 11.67 -5.36
N PHE A 32 0.19 10.58 -4.59
CA PHE A 32 -0.96 9.74 -4.28
C PHE A 32 -2.05 10.51 -3.54
N GLN A 33 -1.68 11.42 -2.63
CA GLN A 33 -2.64 12.26 -1.92
C GLN A 33 -3.25 13.36 -2.80
N GLU A 34 -2.51 13.88 -3.77
CA GLU A 34 -3.03 14.84 -4.77
C GLU A 34 -3.88 14.17 -5.86
N ASP A 35 -3.68 12.87 -6.11
CA ASP A 35 -4.38 12.15 -7.15
C ASP A 35 -5.83 11.87 -6.74
N GLN A 36 -6.73 12.79 -7.12
CA GLN A 36 -8.18 12.60 -7.01
C GLN A 36 -8.74 11.78 -8.18
N SER A 37 -7.89 11.20 -9.05
CA SER A 37 -8.38 10.34 -10.11
C SER A 37 -8.99 9.05 -9.54
N VAL A 38 -10.04 8.57 -10.19
CA VAL A 38 -10.60 7.27 -9.88
C VAL A 38 -9.55 6.21 -10.21
N TYR A 39 -9.13 5.42 -9.21
CA TYR A 39 -8.22 4.30 -9.44
C TYR A 39 -8.85 3.32 -10.45
N ILE A 40 -8.25 3.21 -11.64
CA ILE A 40 -8.70 2.31 -12.69
C ILE A 40 -7.99 0.97 -12.50
N THR A 41 -8.75 -0.06 -12.17
CA THR A 41 -8.22 -1.42 -12.02
C THR A 41 -7.76 -1.99 -13.35
N THR A 42 -6.64 -2.71 -13.31
CA THR A 42 -6.14 -3.46 -14.47
C THR A 42 -7.04 -4.68 -14.73
N ASP A 43 -6.87 -5.33 -15.87
CA ASP A 43 -7.61 -6.57 -16.15
C ASP A 43 -7.12 -7.72 -15.26
N GLU A 44 -5.86 -7.69 -14.83
CA GLU A 44 -5.29 -8.62 -13.85
C GLU A 44 -5.97 -8.45 -12.48
N ASP A 45 -6.14 -7.21 -12.01
CA ASP A 45 -6.86 -6.90 -10.76
C ASP A 45 -8.30 -7.42 -10.81
N LYS A 46 -9.00 -7.17 -11.92
CA LYS A 46 -10.38 -7.64 -12.11
C LYS A 46 -10.47 -9.16 -12.13
N SER A 47 -9.51 -9.82 -12.79
CA SER A 47 -9.45 -11.28 -12.84
C SER A 47 -9.22 -11.88 -11.45
N ALA A 48 -8.28 -11.32 -10.67
CA ALA A 48 -8.01 -11.76 -9.31
C ALA A 48 -9.24 -11.60 -8.40
N VAL A 49 -9.94 -10.46 -8.47
CA VAL A 49 -11.19 -10.25 -7.72
C VAL A 49 -12.29 -11.21 -8.17
N PHE A 50 -12.41 -11.49 -9.46
CA PHE A 50 -13.38 -12.45 -9.98
C PHE A 50 -13.10 -13.86 -9.47
N GLU A 51 -11.84 -14.28 -9.49
CA GLU A 51 -11.40 -15.57 -8.95
C GLU A 51 -11.73 -15.69 -7.45
N ALA A 52 -11.31 -14.72 -6.65
CA ALA A 52 -11.58 -14.71 -5.21
C ALA A 52 -13.08 -14.80 -4.88
N ARG A 53 -13.94 -14.12 -5.66
CA ARG A 53 -15.40 -14.23 -5.51
C ARG A 53 -15.91 -15.65 -5.77
N ARG A 54 -15.38 -16.34 -6.79
CA ARG A 54 -15.73 -17.74 -7.05
C ARG A 54 -15.21 -18.67 -5.97
N GLU A 55 -14.02 -18.42 -5.43
CA GLU A 55 -13.48 -19.22 -4.32
C GLU A 55 -14.38 -19.17 -3.09
N ILE A 56 -14.90 -17.98 -2.75
CA ILE A 56 -15.90 -17.82 -1.69
C ILE A 56 -17.18 -18.62 -2.00
N GLU A 57 -17.70 -18.51 -3.23
CA GLU A 57 -18.90 -19.25 -3.66
C GLU A 57 -18.72 -20.77 -3.58
N TYR A 58 -17.53 -21.27 -3.93
CA TYR A 58 -17.20 -22.69 -3.84
C TYR A 58 -16.75 -23.14 -2.44
N GLY A 59 -16.78 -22.25 -1.44
CA GLY A 59 -16.37 -22.58 -0.07
C GLY A 59 -14.87 -22.80 0.09
N LYS A 60 -14.04 -22.36 -0.86
CA LYS A 60 -12.58 -22.31 -0.75
C LYS A 60 -12.16 -21.12 0.11
N ILE A 61 -12.58 -21.15 1.36
CA ILE A 61 -12.24 -20.15 2.38
C ILE A 61 -11.36 -20.79 3.44
N SER A 62 -10.45 -20.00 4.01
CA SER A 62 -9.65 -20.42 5.15
C SER A 62 -10.15 -19.70 6.40
N SER A 63 -10.15 -20.39 7.54
CA SER A 63 -10.39 -19.73 8.82
C SER A 63 -9.17 -18.87 9.20
N ASP A 64 -9.36 -17.91 10.10
CA ASP A 64 -8.23 -17.15 10.64
C ASP A 64 -7.17 -18.08 11.26
N GLU A 65 -7.59 -19.10 12.01
CA GLU A 65 -6.69 -20.08 12.61
C GLU A 65 -5.81 -20.81 11.58
N ASP A 66 -6.41 -21.24 10.45
CA ASP A 66 -5.69 -21.90 9.37
C ASP A 66 -4.67 -20.96 8.71
N VAL A 67 -5.06 -19.71 8.47
CA VAL A 67 -4.19 -18.68 7.89
C VAL A 67 -3.03 -18.35 8.84
N GLN A 68 -3.30 -18.17 10.13
CA GLN A 68 -2.26 -17.91 11.13
C GLN A 68 -1.27 -19.06 11.23
N LYS A 69 -1.74 -20.31 11.13
CA LYS A 69 -0.87 -21.48 11.13
C LYS A 69 0.07 -21.49 9.93
N GLU A 70 -0.45 -21.24 8.73
CA GLU A 70 0.35 -21.17 7.50
C GLU A 70 1.41 -20.07 7.57
N ILE A 71 1.04 -18.87 8.03
CA ILE A 71 1.97 -17.75 8.22
C ILE A 71 3.10 -18.14 9.19
N ASN A 72 2.76 -18.76 10.31
CA ASN A 72 3.74 -19.20 11.30
C ASN A 72 4.68 -20.29 10.76
N GLU A 73 4.21 -21.15 9.86
CA GLU A 73 5.05 -22.13 9.19
C GLU A 73 5.99 -21.48 8.16
N TRP A 74 5.52 -20.45 7.45
CA TRP A 74 6.34 -19.70 6.50
C TRP A 74 7.47 -18.92 7.20
N LEU A 75 7.17 -18.25 8.31
CA LEU A 75 8.15 -17.46 9.09
C LEU A 75 9.23 -18.30 9.78
N LYS A 76 9.04 -19.63 9.90
CA LYS A 76 10.03 -20.56 10.48
C LYS A 76 11.01 -21.10 9.44
N LYS A 77 10.81 -20.82 8.14
CA LYS A 77 11.75 -21.17 7.06
C LYS A 77 12.81 -20.09 6.90
#